data_AF-A0A183V4C4-F1
#
_entry.id   AF-A0A183V4C4-F1
#
_cell.length_a   1.000
_cell.length_b   1.000
_cell.length_c   1.000
_cell.angle_alpha   90.00
_cell.angle_beta   90.00
_cell.angle_gamma   90.00
#
_symmetry.space_group_name_H-M   'P 1'
#
loop_
_entity.id
_entity.type
_entity.pdbx_description
1 polymer ?
#
loop_
_entity_poly.entity_id
_entity_poly.type
_entity_poly.pdbx_seq_one_letter_code
_entity_poly.pdbx_strand_id
1 'polypeptide(L)'
;MLMVFTASLWVIAGWILRLCERHHVGDPINIHAQKHQNYLNSLWLIAITFLSVGYGDIVPNTYCGRAMAVVTGVLGTCTSSMVVAVIARKLELSRAEKHVHNFMMDTQLTKQLKHSAANVLRETWLIYKNRRLVDKIDPAKIRMHQRKFLVAIYALRKVKRDQRKLAENSVSLGDVAKTTSNTYELIHDIHSTQEGLSLRMTAVEHQLSDISRELSSLADLLRLNAKRGSTDLSITALSDEPVQPVDNLRRRRPALDV
;
A
#
# COMPACT_ATOMS: atom_id res chain seq x y z
N MET A 1 -21.82 -4.61 12.12
CA MET A 1 -21.82 -3.46 11.18
C MET A 1 -22.11 -3.90 9.74
N LEU A 2 -21.27 -4.74 9.11
CA LEU A 2 -21.51 -5.16 7.72
C LEU A 2 -22.84 -5.90 7.53
N MET A 3 -23.20 -6.83 8.43
CA MET A 3 -24.50 -7.52 8.36
C MET A 3 -25.71 -6.60 8.52
N VAL A 4 -25.58 -5.54 9.32
CA VAL A 4 -26.67 -4.56 9.52
C VAL A 4 -26.82 -3.70 8.27
N PHE A 5 -25.71 -3.27 7.67
CA PHE A 5 -25.70 -2.51 6.42
C PHE A 5 -26.29 -3.31 5.25
N THR A 6 -25.94 -4.59 5.12
CA THR A 6 -26.50 -5.46 4.08
C THR A 6 -27.99 -5.72 4.29
N ALA A 7 -28.42 -5.92 5.53
CA ALA A 7 -29.84 -6.08 5.85
C ALA A 7 -30.65 -4.80 5.54
N SER A 8 -30.12 -3.62 5.87
CA SER A 8 -30.77 -2.34 5.52
C SER A 8 -30.83 -2.14 4.00
N LEU A 9 -29.78 -2.52 3.25
CA LEU A 9 -29.79 -2.46 1.79
C LEU A 9 -30.85 -3.36 1.19
N TRP A 10 -31.07 -4.57 1.73
CA TRP A 10 -32.12 -5.47 1.27
C TRP A 10 -33.51 -4.88 1.49
N VAL A 11 -33.76 -4.30 2.66
CA VAL A 11 -35.04 -3.66 3.00
C VAL A 11 -35.33 -2.47 2.07
N ILE A 12 -34.33 -1.63 1.81
CA ILE A 12 -34.45 -0.45 0.93
C ILE A 12 -34.63 -0.88 -0.54
N ALA A 13 -33.79 -1.79 -1.04
CA ALA A 13 -33.88 -2.28 -2.42
C ALA A 13 -35.21 -3.01 -2.67
N GLY A 14 -35.69 -3.79 -1.70
CA GLY A 14 -37.01 -4.44 -1.75
C GLY A 14 -38.16 -3.44 -1.76
N TRP A 15 -38.04 -2.34 -1.00
CA TRP A 15 -39.02 -1.25 -1.01
C TRP A 15 -39.03 -0.50 -2.35
N ILE A 16 -37.85 -0.19 -2.92
CA ILE A 16 -37.72 0.48 -4.22
C ILE A 16 -38.27 -0.40 -5.34
N LEU A 17 -37.94 -1.69 -5.35
CA LEU A 17 -38.45 -2.64 -6.34
C LEU A 17 -39.98 -2.72 -6.30
N ARG A 18 -40.56 -2.77 -5.09
CA ARG A 18 -42.01 -2.71 -4.90
C ARG A 18 -42.61 -1.40 -5.43
N LEU A 19 -41.95 -0.25 -5.23
CA LEU A 19 -42.39 1.03 -5.78
C LEU A 19 -42.34 1.05 -7.32
N CYS A 20 -41.27 0.54 -7.93
CA CYS A 20 -41.11 0.43 -9.39
C CYS A 20 -42.22 -0.43 -10.01
N GLU A 21 -42.65 -1.50 -9.36
CA GLU A 21 -43.64 -2.44 -9.91
C GLU A 21 -45.09 -2.06 -9.58
N ARG A 22 -45.32 -1.34 -8.47
CA ARG A 22 -46.63 -0.78 -8.13
C ARG A 22 -47.09 0.29 -9.13
N HIS A 23 -46.17 1.02 -9.74
CA HIS A 23 -46.47 2.04 -10.76
C HIS A 23 -47.03 1.47 -12.07
N HIS A 24 -46.90 0.16 -12.31
CA HIS A 24 -47.38 -0.51 -13.53
C HIS A 24 -48.75 -1.21 -13.34
N VAL A 25 -49.42 -1.01 -12.20
CA VAL A 25 -50.78 -1.48 -11.90
C VAL A 25 -51.82 -0.56 -12.57
N GLY A 26 -51.65 -0.28 -13.87
CA GLY A 26 -52.64 0.40 -14.70
C GLY A 26 -53.54 -0.56 -15.48
N ASP A 27 -53.05 -1.79 -15.74
CA ASP A 27 -53.74 -2.78 -16.57
C ASP A 27 -54.32 -3.93 -15.71
N PRO A 28 -55.66 -4.07 -15.62
CA PRO A 28 -56.33 -4.98 -14.69
C PRO A 28 -56.25 -6.49 -15.05
N ILE A 29 -55.45 -6.89 -16.05
CA ILE A 29 -55.42 -8.26 -16.60
C ILE A 29 -54.12 -9.03 -16.24
N ASN A 30 -53.16 -8.42 -15.53
CA ASN A 30 -51.89 -9.09 -15.23
C ASN A 30 -51.90 -9.80 -13.85
N ILE A 31 -52.26 -11.09 -13.84
CA ILE A 31 -52.15 -12.02 -12.69
C ILE A 31 -50.73 -12.00 -12.06
N HIS A 32 -49.70 -11.71 -12.87
CA HIS A 32 -48.31 -11.59 -12.41
C HIS A 32 -48.01 -10.33 -11.58
N ALA A 33 -48.75 -9.23 -11.77
CA ALA A 33 -48.62 -8.02 -10.96
C ALA A 33 -49.16 -8.23 -9.53
N GLN A 34 -50.12 -9.14 -9.35
CA GLN A 34 -50.64 -9.51 -8.03
C GLN A 34 -49.61 -10.29 -7.19
N LYS A 35 -48.68 -11.02 -7.83
CA LYS A 35 -47.60 -11.77 -7.14
C LYS A 35 -46.59 -10.85 -6.44
N HIS A 36 -46.44 -9.60 -6.91
CA HIS A 36 -45.52 -8.61 -6.34
C HIS A 36 -46.16 -7.72 -5.24
N GLN A 37 -47.43 -7.96 -4.89
CA GLN A 37 -48.14 -7.17 -3.86
C GLN A 37 -47.61 -7.41 -2.43
N ASN A 38 -47.12 -8.62 -2.16
CA ASN A 38 -46.54 -8.99 -0.87
C ASN A 38 -45.09 -8.51 -0.77
N TYR A 39 -44.79 -7.68 0.24
CA TYR A 39 -43.44 -7.17 0.51
C TYR A 39 -42.39 -8.30 0.65
N LEU A 40 -42.81 -9.45 1.19
CA LEU A 40 -41.96 -10.64 1.34
C LEU A 40 -41.50 -11.22 -0.01
N ASN A 41 -42.32 -11.14 -1.06
CA ASN A 41 -41.96 -11.64 -2.39
C ASN A 41 -40.93 -10.73 -3.07
N SER A 42 -41.05 -9.42 -2.90
CA SER A 42 -40.03 -8.45 -3.36
C SER A 42 -38.71 -8.60 -2.59
N LEU A 43 -38.78 -8.85 -1.28
CA LEU A 43 -37.60 -9.10 -0.45
C LEU A 43 -36.90 -10.42 -0.83
N TRP A 44 -37.67 -11.48 -1.11
CA TRP A 44 -37.18 -12.76 -1.62
C TRP A 44 -36.42 -12.60 -2.94
N LEU A 45 -37.02 -11.89 -3.90
CA LEU A 45 -36.39 -11.59 -5.19
C LEU A 45 -35.06 -10.83 -5.02
N ILE A 46 -35.02 -9.81 -4.17
CA ILE A 46 -33.81 -9.05 -3.87
C ILE A 46 -32.74 -9.92 -3.21
N ALA A 47 -33.10 -10.78 -2.26
CA ALA A 47 -32.14 -11.67 -1.59
C ALA A 47 -31.48 -12.66 -2.57
N ILE A 48 -32.27 -13.29 -3.44
CA ILE A 48 -31.77 -14.24 -4.46
C ILE A 48 -30.91 -13.55 -5.52
N THR A 49 -31.30 -12.34 -5.92
CA THR A 49 -30.56 -11.53 -6.89
C THR A 49 -29.24 -11.04 -6.29
N PHE A 50 -29.25 -10.57 -5.05
CA PHE A 50 -28.06 -10.16 -4.31
C PHE A 50 -27.08 -11.32 -4.11
N LEU A 51 -27.58 -12.52 -3.80
CA LEU A 51 -26.78 -13.73 -3.69
C LEU A 51 -26.34 -14.29 -5.05
N SER A 52 -26.79 -13.68 -6.16
CA SER A 52 -26.52 -14.12 -7.54
C SER A 52 -26.95 -15.57 -7.82
N VAL A 53 -28.02 -16.04 -7.16
CA VAL A 53 -28.59 -17.38 -7.38
C VAL A 53 -29.56 -17.39 -8.56
N GLY A 54 -30.52 -16.46 -8.58
CA GLY A 54 -31.43 -16.21 -9.71
C GLY A 54 -32.34 -17.37 -10.12
N TYR A 55 -33.21 -17.87 -9.24
CA TYR A 55 -34.13 -18.99 -9.57
C TYR A 55 -35.13 -18.69 -10.70
N GLY A 56 -35.54 -17.44 -10.89
CA GLY A 56 -36.45 -17.03 -11.98
C GLY A 56 -37.94 -17.31 -11.74
N ASP A 57 -38.34 -17.66 -10.51
CA ASP A 57 -39.73 -17.87 -10.10
C ASP A 57 -40.56 -16.58 -10.03
N ILE A 58 -39.87 -15.44 -9.83
CA ILE A 58 -40.41 -14.08 -9.81
C ILE A 58 -39.40 -13.21 -10.56
N VAL A 59 -39.86 -12.37 -11.51
CA VAL A 59 -38.98 -11.57 -12.38
C VAL A 59 -39.57 -10.16 -12.55
N PRO A 60 -38.74 -9.10 -12.48
CA PRO A 60 -39.23 -7.75 -12.68
C PRO A 60 -39.59 -7.50 -14.15
N ASN A 61 -40.82 -7.03 -14.35
CA ASN A 61 -41.34 -6.73 -15.67
C ASN A 61 -41.09 -5.27 -16.11
N THR A 62 -40.94 -4.35 -15.15
CA THR A 62 -40.70 -2.93 -15.44
C THR A 62 -39.22 -2.65 -15.75
N TYR A 63 -38.96 -1.67 -16.62
CA TYR A 63 -37.58 -1.22 -16.89
C TYR A 63 -36.88 -0.73 -15.61
N CYS A 64 -37.63 -0.06 -14.72
CA CYS A 64 -37.18 0.37 -13.39
C CYS A 64 -36.76 -0.82 -12.51
N GLY A 65 -37.59 -1.86 -12.41
CA GLY A 65 -37.30 -3.06 -11.61
C GLY A 65 -36.10 -3.85 -12.17
N ARG A 66 -35.97 -3.93 -13.50
CA ARG A 66 -34.83 -4.58 -14.17
C ARG A 66 -33.52 -3.85 -13.90
N ALA A 67 -33.51 -2.51 -13.98
CA ALA A 67 -32.34 -1.71 -13.62
C ALA A 67 -31.94 -1.92 -12.16
N MET A 68 -32.92 -1.93 -11.24
CA MET A 68 -32.68 -2.19 -9.82
C MET A 68 -32.15 -3.60 -9.54
N ALA A 69 -32.61 -4.62 -10.28
CA ALA A 69 -32.09 -5.98 -10.18
C ALA A 69 -30.60 -6.05 -10.57
N VAL A 70 -30.20 -5.36 -11.66
CA VAL A 70 -28.79 -5.28 -12.08
C VAL A 70 -27.94 -4.58 -11.02
N VAL A 71 -28.38 -3.43 -10.51
CA VAL A 71 -27.67 -2.68 -9.45
C VAL A 71 -27.53 -3.54 -8.18
N THR A 72 -28.59 -4.24 -7.79
CA THR A 72 -28.58 -5.14 -6.63
C THR A 72 -27.57 -6.28 -6.81
N GLY A 73 -27.49 -6.86 -8.02
CA GLY A 73 -26.49 -7.89 -8.35
C GLY A 73 -25.05 -7.37 -8.22
N VAL A 74 -24.77 -6.17 -8.75
CA VAL A 74 -23.44 -5.53 -8.62
C VAL A 74 -23.10 -5.25 -7.16
N LEU A 75 -24.04 -4.72 -6.38
CA LEU A 75 -23.82 -4.50 -4.94
C LEU A 75 -23.62 -5.81 -4.16
N GLY A 76 -24.27 -6.90 -4.60
CA GLY A 76 -24.08 -8.25 -4.06
C GLY A 76 -22.65 -8.76 -4.25
N THR A 77 -22.09 -8.62 -5.44
CA THR A 77 -20.71 -9.03 -5.72
C THR A 77 -19.69 -8.16 -4.99
N CYS A 78 -19.91 -6.83 -4.93
CA CYS A 78 -19.08 -5.92 -4.13
C CYS A 78 -19.06 -6.30 -2.65
N THR A 79 -20.23 -6.60 -2.07
CA THR A 79 -20.32 -7.01 -0.67
C THR A 79 -19.64 -8.35 -0.43
N SER A 80 -19.83 -9.32 -1.33
CA SER A 80 -19.20 -10.64 -1.25
C SER A 80 -17.67 -10.52 -1.26
N SER A 81 -17.12 -9.68 -2.13
CA SER A 81 -15.69 -9.37 -2.17
C SER A 81 -15.19 -8.77 -0.84
N MET A 82 -15.92 -7.80 -0.30
CA MET A 82 -15.57 -7.18 0.99
C MET A 82 -15.59 -8.18 2.14
N VAL A 83 -16.58 -9.08 2.18
CA VAL A 83 -16.67 -10.14 3.20
C VAL A 83 -15.47 -11.07 3.11
N VAL A 84 -15.11 -11.54 1.90
CA VAL A 84 -13.92 -12.38 1.69
C VAL A 84 -12.64 -11.66 2.15
N ALA A 85 -12.48 -10.38 1.83
CA ALA A 85 -11.32 -9.60 2.25
C ALA A 85 -11.23 -9.39 3.77
N VAL A 86 -12.38 -9.25 4.45
CA VAL A 86 -12.43 -9.15 5.92
C VAL A 86 -12.11 -10.50 6.56
N ILE A 87 -12.67 -11.58 6.04
CA ILE A 87 -12.39 -12.94 6.52
C ILE A 87 -10.91 -13.26 6.34
N ALA A 88 -10.32 -12.98 5.17
CA ALA A 88 -8.89 -13.18 4.93
C ALA A 88 -8.02 -12.47 5.97
N ARG A 89 -8.30 -11.18 6.24
CA ARG A 89 -7.59 -10.41 7.28
C ARG A 89 -7.77 -10.94 8.70
N LYS A 90 -8.90 -11.58 9.00
CA LYS A 90 -9.16 -12.20 10.30
C LYS A 90 -8.52 -13.60 10.43
N LEU A 91 -8.34 -14.30 9.31
CA LEU A 91 -7.64 -15.58 9.24
C LEU A 91 -6.12 -15.43 9.23
N GLU A 92 -5.60 -14.25 8.89
CA GLU A 92 -4.19 -13.94 9.08
C GLU A 92 -3.84 -14.02 10.57
N LEU A 93 -3.10 -15.08 10.96
CA LEU A 93 -2.64 -15.24 12.33
C LEU A 93 -1.91 -13.99 12.82
N SER A 94 -2.19 -13.61 14.06
CA SER A 94 -1.46 -12.56 14.75
C SER A 94 0.02 -12.94 14.87
N ARG A 95 0.89 -11.93 15.02
CA ARG A 95 2.34 -12.15 15.21
C ARG A 95 2.65 -13.08 16.38
N ALA A 96 1.90 -12.94 17.48
CA ALA A 96 2.06 -13.79 18.67
C ALA A 96 1.66 -15.25 18.39
N GLU A 97 0.54 -15.46 17.70
CA GLU A 97 0.07 -16.81 17.32
C GLU A 97 1.04 -17.48 16.35
N LYS A 98 1.57 -16.73 15.37
CA LYS A 98 2.62 -17.23 14.45
C LYS A 98 3.87 -17.66 15.19
N HIS A 99 4.30 -16.89 16.19
CA HIS A 99 5.47 -17.23 17.00
C HIS A 99 5.24 -18.54 17.79
N VAL A 100 4.09 -18.67 18.47
CA VAL A 100 3.74 -19.90 19.20
C VAL A 100 3.61 -21.09 18.26
N HIS A 101 3.00 -20.91 17.09
CA HIS A 101 2.89 -21.96 16.08
C HIS A 101 4.27 -22.40 15.56
N ASN A 102 5.16 -21.46 15.27
CA ASN A 102 6.52 -21.78 14.84
C ASN A 102 7.29 -22.56 15.91
N PHE A 103 7.19 -22.13 17.17
CA PHE A 103 7.79 -22.82 18.31
C PHE A 103 7.26 -24.25 18.48
N MET A 104 5.93 -24.42 18.35
CA MET A 104 5.29 -25.73 18.42
C MET A 104 5.82 -26.67 17.31
N MET A 105 5.90 -26.15 16.10
CA MET A 105 6.37 -26.89 14.93
C MET A 105 7.85 -27.29 15.06
N ASP A 106 8.72 -26.40 15.53
CA ASP A 106 10.12 -26.69 15.82
C ASP A 106 10.28 -27.79 16.88
N THR A 107 9.47 -27.72 17.93
CA THR A 107 9.44 -28.74 18.99
C THR A 107 9.01 -30.11 18.43
N GLN A 108 7.98 -30.13 17.57
CA GLN A 108 7.47 -31.35 16.95
C GLN A 108 8.49 -31.98 15.99
N LEU A 109 9.12 -31.21 15.12
CA LEU A 109 10.15 -31.72 14.21
C LEU A 109 11.35 -32.27 14.98
N THR A 110 11.78 -31.60 16.05
CA THR A 110 12.86 -32.10 16.91
C THR A 110 12.52 -33.47 17.50
N LYS A 111 11.28 -33.67 17.95
CA LYS A 111 10.80 -34.98 18.44
C LYS A 111 10.80 -36.03 17.33
N GLN A 112 10.29 -35.70 16.14
CA GLN A 112 10.27 -36.62 15.01
C GLN A 112 11.67 -36.98 14.49
N LEU A 113 12.63 -36.04 14.57
CA LEU A 113 14.02 -36.26 14.20
C LEU A 113 14.66 -37.31 15.12
N LYS A 114 14.50 -37.14 16.44
CA LYS A 114 14.97 -38.09 17.46
C LYS A 114 14.35 -39.47 17.27
N HIS A 115 13.03 -39.54 17.06
CA HIS A 115 12.33 -40.80 16.82
C HIS A 115 12.80 -41.51 15.53
N SER A 116 12.94 -40.77 14.43
CA SER A 116 13.42 -41.33 13.17
C SER A 116 14.87 -41.80 13.26
N ALA A 117 15.73 -41.06 13.96
CA ALA A 117 17.12 -41.44 14.20
C ALA A 117 17.20 -42.73 15.04
N ALA A 118 16.37 -42.86 16.07
CA ALA A 118 16.27 -44.08 16.88
C ALA A 118 15.87 -45.29 16.03
N ASN A 119 14.93 -45.14 15.10
CA ASN A 119 14.54 -46.21 14.17
C ASN A 119 15.66 -46.59 13.21
N VAL A 120 16.42 -45.62 12.70
CA VAL A 120 17.60 -45.89 11.87
C VAL A 120 18.61 -46.74 12.63
N LEU A 121 18.93 -46.38 13.89
CA LEU A 121 19.86 -47.14 14.73
C LEU A 121 19.32 -48.55 15.03
N ARG A 122 18.03 -48.66 15.39
CA ARG A 122 17.36 -49.93 15.67
C ARG A 122 17.43 -50.88 14.48
N GLU A 123 17.05 -50.42 13.28
CA GLU A 123 17.07 -51.26 12.08
C GLU A 123 18.50 -51.59 11.65
N THR A 124 19.45 -50.66 11.81
CA THR A 124 20.89 -50.93 11.56
C THR A 124 21.40 -52.06 12.44
N TRP A 125 21.10 -52.01 13.74
CA TRP A 125 21.46 -53.06 14.69
C TRP A 125 20.79 -54.39 14.37
N LEU A 126 19.49 -54.38 14.04
CA LEU A 126 18.75 -55.60 13.67
C LEU A 126 19.30 -56.24 12.38
N ILE A 127 19.73 -55.44 11.40
CA ILE A 127 20.40 -55.94 10.20
C ILE A 127 21.74 -56.59 10.58
N TYR A 128 22.55 -55.93 11.41
CA TYR A 128 23.84 -56.47 11.86
C TYR A 128 23.68 -57.79 12.62
N LYS A 129 22.75 -57.82 13.58
CA LYS A 129 22.45 -59.02 14.39
C LYS A 129 22.05 -60.21 13.52
N ASN A 130 21.06 -60.04 12.64
CA ASN A 130 20.58 -61.14 11.79
C ASN A 130 21.60 -61.59 10.72
N ARG A 131 22.63 -60.77 10.45
CA ARG A 131 23.68 -61.09 9.48
C ARG A 131 24.92 -61.74 10.10
N ARG A 132 25.23 -61.47 11.37
CA ARG A 132 26.48 -61.92 12.02
C ARG A 132 26.33 -62.65 13.35
N LEU A 133 25.24 -62.47 14.10
CA LEU A 133 25.11 -62.99 15.46
C LEU A 133 24.13 -64.17 15.57
N VAL A 134 23.53 -64.62 14.46
CA VAL A 134 22.53 -65.70 14.45
C VAL A 134 23.10 -66.89 13.69
N ASP A 135 22.98 -68.07 14.29
CA ASP A 135 23.50 -69.35 13.76
C ASP A 135 22.84 -69.77 12.42
N LYS A 136 21.56 -69.42 12.23
CA LYS A 136 20.81 -69.67 10.99
C LYS A 136 20.41 -68.34 10.33
N ILE A 137 20.95 -68.09 9.14
CA ILE A 137 20.71 -66.86 8.39
C ILE A 137 19.40 -67.00 7.58
N ASP A 138 18.39 -66.19 7.92
CA ASP A 138 17.16 -66.06 7.14
C ASP A 138 17.21 -64.81 6.23
N PRO A 139 17.34 -64.98 4.89
CA PRO A 139 17.42 -63.87 3.96
C PRO A 139 16.13 -63.04 3.88
N ALA A 140 14.95 -63.60 4.20
CA ALA A 140 13.70 -62.85 4.16
C ALA A 140 13.64 -61.80 5.28
N LYS A 141 14.10 -62.16 6.48
CA LYS A 141 14.15 -61.28 7.64
C LYS A 141 15.11 -60.12 7.45
N ILE A 142 16.27 -60.37 6.82
CA ILE A 142 17.25 -59.33 6.47
C ILE A 142 16.64 -58.32 5.48
N ARG A 143 16.00 -58.78 4.40
CA ARG A 143 15.34 -57.91 3.41
C ARG A 143 14.24 -57.05 4.04
N MET A 144 13.48 -57.61 4.99
CA MET A 144 12.48 -56.85 5.74
C MET A 144 13.12 -55.69 6.54
N HIS A 145 14.18 -55.96 7.31
CA HIS A 145 14.87 -54.93 8.08
C HIS A 145 15.57 -53.90 7.19
N GLN A 146 16.12 -54.31 6.05
CA GLN A 146 16.68 -53.39 5.05
C GLN A 146 15.63 -52.43 4.48
N ARG A 147 14.42 -52.93 4.17
CA ARG A 147 13.31 -52.07 3.72
C ARG A 147 12.90 -51.07 4.80
N LYS A 148 12.77 -51.53 6.06
CA LYS A 148 12.45 -50.66 7.21
C LYS A 148 13.54 -49.62 7.46
N PHE A 149 14.81 -50.00 7.33
CA PHE A 149 15.95 -49.09 7.42
C PHE A 149 15.89 -48.00 6.35
N LEU A 150 15.64 -48.36 5.08
CA LEU A 150 15.51 -47.38 4.00
C LEU A 150 14.34 -46.40 4.23
N VAL A 151 13.21 -46.90 4.72
CA VAL A 151 12.06 -46.05 5.10
C VAL A 151 12.43 -45.11 6.24
N ALA A 152 13.15 -45.59 7.27
CA ALA A 152 13.60 -44.76 8.39
C ALA A 152 14.61 -43.68 7.95
N ILE A 153 15.54 -44.01 7.05
CA ILE A 153 16.48 -43.05 6.45
C ILE A 153 15.73 -42.00 5.64
N TYR A 154 14.75 -42.41 4.82
CA TYR A 154 13.93 -41.48 4.06
C TYR A 154 13.15 -40.53 4.97
N ALA A 155 12.51 -41.06 6.02
CA ALA A 155 11.79 -40.27 7.02
C ALA A 155 12.72 -39.27 7.72
N LEU A 156 13.91 -39.70 8.17
CA LEU A 156 14.91 -38.83 8.79
C LEU A 156 15.34 -37.69 7.86
N ARG A 157 15.62 -37.99 6.59
CA ARG A 157 15.98 -36.98 5.59
C ARG A 157 14.84 -36.01 5.29
N LYS A 158 13.59 -36.49 5.29
CA LYS A 158 12.40 -35.65 5.13
C LYS A 158 12.28 -34.66 6.30
N VAL A 159 12.29 -35.15 7.54
CA VAL A 159 12.22 -34.32 8.74
C VAL A 159 13.37 -33.30 8.79
N LYS A 160 14.60 -33.71 8.44
CA LYS A 160 15.75 -32.78 8.38
C LYS A 160 15.57 -31.69 7.32
N ARG A 161 15.01 -32.01 6.15
CA ARG A 161 14.68 -31.00 5.13
C ARG A 161 13.60 -30.04 5.62
N ASP A 162 12.56 -30.56 6.27
CA ASP A 162 11.47 -29.74 6.81
C ASP A 162 11.99 -28.80 7.91
N GLN A 163 12.89 -29.28 8.78
CA GLN A 163 13.56 -28.44 9.79
C GLN A 163 14.40 -27.33 9.16
N ARG A 164 15.15 -27.63 8.09
CA ARG A 164 15.93 -26.62 7.38
C ARG A 164 15.04 -25.54 6.75
N LYS A 165 13.91 -25.93 6.15
CA LYS A 165 12.95 -24.97 5.57
C LYS A 165 12.40 -24.00 6.62
N LEU A 166 12.09 -24.49 7.83
CA LEU A 166 11.63 -23.62 8.91
C LEU A 166 12.70 -22.65 9.38
N ALA A 167 13.95 -23.12 9.50
CA ALA A 167 15.07 -22.27 9.84
C ALA A 167 15.33 -21.20 8.75
N GLU A 168 15.23 -21.55 7.47
CA GLU A 168 15.38 -20.59 6.37
C GLU A 168 14.27 -19.52 6.40
N ASN A 169 13.03 -19.90 6.71
CA ASN A 169 11.92 -18.96 6.86
C ASN A 169 12.10 -18.00 8.05
N SER A 170 12.65 -18.47 9.18
CA SER A 170 12.92 -17.62 10.34
C SER A 170 14.12 -16.68 10.11
N VAL A 171 15.16 -17.16 9.44
CA VAL A 171 16.32 -16.34 9.02
C VAL A 171 15.88 -15.23 8.07
N SER A 172 15.04 -15.54 7.07
CA SER A 172 14.53 -14.53 6.13
C SER A 172 13.78 -13.39 6.83
N LEU A 173 12.92 -13.70 7.81
CA LEU A 173 12.24 -12.67 8.61
C LEU A 173 13.22 -11.90 9.50
N GLY A 174 14.22 -12.56 10.06
CA GLY A 174 15.28 -11.93 10.87
C GLY A 174 16.14 -10.97 10.06
N ASP A 175 16.47 -11.31 8.82
CA ASP A 175 17.25 -10.46 7.92
C ASP A 175 16.47 -9.21 7.51
N VAL A 176 15.15 -9.33 7.32
CA VAL A 176 14.27 -8.19 7.10
C VAL A 176 14.23 -7.29 8.34
N ALA A 177 14.11 -7.85 9.54
CA ALA A 177 14.13 -7.07 10.78
C ALA A 177 15.47 -6.32 10.97
N LYS A 178 16.60 -6.99 10.72
CA LYS A 178 17.93 -6.38 10.81
C LYS A 178 18.14 -5.28 9.77
N THR A 179 17.75 -5.52 8.51
CA THR A 179 17.84 -4.48 7.48
C THR A 179 16.98 -3.27 7.84
N THR A 180 15.76 -3.47 8.36
CA THR A 180 14.92 -2.34 8.84
C THR A 180 15.57 -1.56 9.98
N SER A 181 16.20 -2.23 10.95
CA SER A 181 16.92 -1.57 12.05
C SER A 181 18.09 -0.74 11.52
N ASN A 182 18.94 -1.34 10.68
CA ASN A 182 20.08 -0.67 10.08
C ASN A 182 19.64 0.53 9.22
N THR A 183 18.53 0.40 8.48
CA THR A 183 18.00 1.52 7.69
C THR A 183 17.48 2.65 8.59
N TYR A 184 16.89 2.33 9.74
CA TYR A 184 16.41 3.34 10.67
C TYR A 184 17.57 4.14 11.27
N GLU A 185 18.64 3.45 11.68
CA GLU A 185 19.88 4.10 12.15
C GLU A 185 20.48 5.01 11.07
N LEU A 186 20.57 4.52 9.82
CA LEU A 186 21.10 5.32 8.71
C LEU A 186 20.24 6.57 8.42
N ILE A 187 18.92 6.44 8.45
CA ILE A 187 17.99 7.57 8.27
C ILE A 187 18.15 8.59 9.40
N HIS A 188 18.31 8.12 10.64
CA HIS A 188 18.54 8.98 11.78
C HIS A 188 19.85 9.78 11.63
N ASP A 189 20.92 9.12 11.20
CA ASP A 189 22.20 9.78 10.93
C ASP A 189 22.07 10.83 9.82
N ILE A 190 21.37 10.51 8.72
CA ILE A 190 21.08 11.46 7.64
C ILE A 190 20.31 12.68 8.19
N HIS A 191 19.26 12.46 8.98
CA HIS A 191 18.48 13.55 9.57
C HIS A 191 19.35 14.50 10.41
N SER A 192 20.22 13.93 11.26
CA SER A 192 21.15 14.72 12.07
C SER A 192 22.11 15.56 11.23
N THR A 193 22.61 15.01 10.12
CA THR A 193 23.47 15.75 9.19
C THR A 193 22.72 16.82 8.41
N GLN A 194 21.44 16.56 8.08
CA GLN A 194 20.58 17.50 7.37
C GLN A 194 20.25 18.72 8.23
N GLU A 195 19.99 18.56 9.53
CA GLU A 195 19.83 19.68 10.47
C GLU A 195 21.09 20.56 10.50
N GLY A 196 22.27 19.93 10.56
CA GLY A 196 23.54 20.66 10.49
C GLY A 196 23.73 21.41 9.16
N LEU A 197 23.38 20.80 8.03
CA LEU A 197 23.44 21.45 6.71
C LEU A 197 22.43 22.60 6.59
N SER A 198 21.23 22.44 7.13
CA SER A 198 20.19 23.49 7.13
C SER A 198 20.65 24.72 7.91
N LEU A 199 21.27 24.53 9.08
CA LEU A 199 21.83 25.66 9.85
C LEU A 199 22.92 26.39 9.06
N ARG A 200 23.82 25.64 8.39
CA ARG A 200 24.85 26.25 7.54
C ARG A 200 24.26 26.98 6.34
N MET A 201 23.21 26.46 5.72
CA MET A 201 22.47 27.12 4.63
C MET A 201 21.90 28.46 5.12
N THR A 202 21.22 28.48 6.27
CA THR A 202 20.65 29.73 6.82
C THR A 202 21.72 30.76 7.16
N ALA A 203 22.90 30.33 7.64
CA ALA A 203 24.01 31.23 7.89
C ALA A 203 24.54 31.85 6.58
N VAL A 204 24.65 31.05 5.52
CA VAL A 204 25.06 31.55 4.18
C VAL A 204 24.02 32.51 3.61
N GLU A 205 22.73 32.22 3.76
CA GLU A 205 21.64 33.13 3.35
C GLU A 205 21.74 34.48 4.06
N HIS A 206 22.06 34.49 5.35
CA HIS A 206 22.24 35.72 6.11
C HIS A 206 23.45 36.52 5.62
N GLN A 207 24.61 35.87 5.44
CA GLN A 207 25.80 36.51 4.90
C GLN A 207 25.59 37.10 3.50
N LEU A 208 24.87 36.39 2.62
CA LEU A 208 24.50 36.91 1.30
C LEU A 208 23.58 38.12 1.39
N SER A 209 22.60 38.10 2.31
CA SER A 209 21.74 39.25 2.56
C SER A 209 22.52 40.47 3.02
N ASP A 210 23.50 40.30 3.90
CA ASP A 210 24.33 41.40 4.40
C ASP A 210 25.19 42.00 3.29
N ILE A 211 25.87 41.16 2.49
CA ILE A 211 26.63 41.59 1.32
C ILE A 211 25.74 42.36 0.34
N SER A 212 24.51 41.90 0.10
CA SER A 212 23.56 42.60 -0.77
C SER A 212 23.19 43.99 -0.24
N ARG A 213 23.08 44.16 1.09
CA ARG A 213 22.78 45.45 1.72
C ARG A 213 23.98 46.39 1.63
N GLU A 214 25.18 45.89 1.88
CA GLU A 214 26.41 46.68 1.74
C GLU A 214 26.59 47.17 0.31
N LEU A 215 26.42 46.30 -0.70
CA LEU A 215 26.48 46.67 -2.12
C LEU A 215 25.43 47.73 -2.49
N SER A 216 24.21 47.61 -1.97
CA SER A 216 23.15 48.61 -2.19
C SER A 216 23.51 49.96 -1.58
N SER A 217 24.02 49.96 -0.35
CA SER A 217 24.47 51.19 0.33
C SER A 217 25.64 51.87 -0.38
N LEU A 218 26.58 51.07 -0.90
CA LEU A 218 27.72 51.55 -1.67
C LEU A 218 27.25 52.16 -3.01
N ALA A 219 26.28 51.52 -3.66
CA ALA A 219 25.68 52.03 -4.89
C ALA A 219 24.96 53.38 -4.65
N ASP A 220 24.26 53.54 -3.53
CA ASP A 220 23.61 54.80 -3.17
C ASP A 220 24.60 55.91 -2.81
N LEU A 221 25.69 55.59 -2.11
CA LEU A 221 26.77 56.55 -1.87
C LEU A 221 27.43 57.01 -3.18
N LEU A 222 27.68 56.11 -4.12
CA LEU A 222 28.21 56.45 -5.45
C LEU A 222 27.23 57.35 -6.23
N ARG A 223 25.92 57.08 -6.14
CA ARG A 223 24.89 57.95 -6.75
C ARG A 223 24.83 59.33 -6.12
N LEU A 224 24.92 59.43 -4.80
CA LEU A 224 24.96 60.70 -4.08
C LEU A 224 26.21 61.51 -4.44
N ASN A 225 27.37 60.86 -4.55
CA ASN A 225 28.62 61.53 -4.93
C ASN A 225 28.58 62.01 -6.40
N ALA A 226 28.00 61.21 -7.31
CA ALA A 226 27.78 61.63 -8.70
C ALA A 226 26.86 62.86 -8.78
N LYS A 227 25.81 62.92 -7.94
CA LYS A 227 24.90 64.07 -7.87
C LYS A 227 25.57 65.31 -7.28
N ARG A 228 26.45 65.15 -6.29
CA ARG A 228 27.26 66.23 -5.69
C ARG A 228 28.26 66.82 -6.69
N GLY A 229 28.89 65.97 -7.50
CA GLY A 229 29.75 66.41 -8.60
C GLY A 229 29.03 67.26 -9.66
N SER A 230 27.74 66.98 -9.93
CA SER A 230 26.94 67.83 -10.83
C SER A 230 26.54 69.18 -10.22
N THR A 231 26.33 69.27 -8.89
CA THR A 231 26.02 70.54 -8.23
C THR A 231 27.24 71.45 -8.08
N ASP A 232 28.43 70.89 -7.84
CA ASP A 232 29.67 71.68 -7.78
C ASP A 232 30.06 72.23 -9.16
N LEU A 233 29.77 71.50 -10.25
CA LEU A 233 29.96 71.99 -11.62
C LEU A 233 29.00 73.14 -11.98
N SER A 234 27.86 73.26 -11.27
CA SER A 234 26.88 74.33 -11.49
C SER A 234 27.27 75.63 -10.79
N ILE A 235 27.97 75.55 -9.65
CA ILE A 235 28.35 76.71 -8.82
C ILE A 235 29.71 77.29 -9.25
N THR A 236 30.60 76.46 -9.80
CA THR A 236 31.95 76.91 -10.22
C THR A 236 32.00 77.57 -11.61
N ALA A 237 30.90 77.56 -12.37
CA ALA A 237 30.83 78.12 -13.72
C ALA A 237 30.27 79.56 -13.80
N LEU A 238 30.02 80.23 -12.66
CA LEU A 238 29.39 81.57 -12.60
C LEU A 238 30.37 82.71 -12.26
N SER A 239 31.69 82.50 -12.35
CA SER A 239 32.68 83.54 -12.03
C SER A 239 33.88 83.47 -12.98
N ASP A 240 33.68 83.82 -14.25
CA ASP A 240 34.70 84.49 -15.07
C ASP A 240 34.11 84.84 -16.45
N GLU A 241 33.77 86.12 -16.63
CA GLU A 241 33.56 86.75 -17.94
C GLU A 241 34.24 88.12 -17.85
N PRO A 242 35.04 88.50 -18.86
CA PRO A 242 34.54 89.59 -19.70
C PRO A 242 34.86 89.50 -21.20
N VAL A 243 33.78 89.70 -21.98
CA VAL A 243 33.55 90.71 -23.04
C VAL A 243 34.22 90.49 -24.42
N GLN A 244 33.47 89.81 -25.32
CA GLN A 244 32.88 90.23 -26.63
C GLN A 244 33.71 91.17 -27.54
N PRO A 245 33.63 91.11 -28.92
CA PRO A 245 32.32 91.22 -29.60
C PRO A 245 32.14 90.72 -31.07
N VAL A 246 30.88 90.81 -31.52
CA VAL A 246 30.35 91.13 -32.88
C VAL A 246 29.91 89.99 -33.82
N ASP A 247 28.59 89.98 -34.08
CA ASP A 247 27.83 89.67 -35.31
C ASP A 247 27.84 88.25 -35.90
N ASN A 248 26.77 87.72 -36.51
CA ASN A 248 25.37 88.10 -36.69
C ASN A 248 24.66 86.89 -37.34
N LEU A 249 23.32 86.88 -37.24
CA LEU A 249 22.40 86.36 -38.28
C LEU A 249 22.29 84.83 -38.51
N ARG A 250 21.13 84.28 -38.09
CA ARG A 250 19.91 84.06 -38.93
C ARG A 250 19.34 82.63 -38.87
N ARG A 251 18.04 82.59 -38.52
CA ARG A 251 16.91 81.83 -39.14
C ARG A 251 17.09 80.31 -39.37
N ARG A 252 16.11 79.43 -39.16
CA ARG A 252 14.66 79.55 -38.93
C ARG A 252 14.15 78.14 -38.59
N ARG A 253 13.24 78.05 -37.63
CA ARG A 253 12.18 77.02 -37.50
C ARG A 253 11.34 76.95 -38.80
N PRO A 254 10.64 75.84 -39.15
CA PRO A 254 9.37 75.50 -38.48
C PRO A 254 9.07 73.97 -38.42
N ALA A 255 8.38 73.49 -37.39
CA ALA A 255 6.93 73.30 -37.19
C ALA A 255 6.53 71.83 -37.47
N LEU A 256 5.95 71.10 -36.52
CA LEU A 256 4.60 71.21 -35.92
C LEU A 256 3.48 70.74 -36.85
N ASP A 257 2.44 70.25 -36.20
CA ASP A 257 1.11 69.84 -36.68
C ASP A 257 1.04 68.36 -37.13
N VAL A 258 0.04 67.53 -36.80
CA VAL A 258 -1.40 67.75 -36.51
C VAL A 258 -1.97 69.06 -36.99
#